data_AF-U1YHI8-F1
#
_entry.id   AF-U1YHI8-F1
#
_cell.length_a   1.000
_cell.length_b   1.000
_cell.length_c   1.000
_cell.angle_alpha   90.00
_cell.angle_beta   90.00
_cell.angle_gamma   90.00
#
_symmetry.space_group_name_H-M   'P 1'
#
loop_
_entity.id
_entity.type
_entity.pdbx_description
1 polymer ?
#
loop_
_entity_poly.entity_id
_entity_poly.type
_entity_poly.pdbx_seq_one_letter_code
_entity_poly.pdbx_strand_id
1 'polypeptide(L)'
;MTIILIVFLFVIACSNISDNSTENEAAQEGKYQEVIALTDPALMEPAQNARDFKMQAAEYMNDLLIAGAELQGRMQGEFKPQEWEYNIEDEMSSYQAAIKHAKSIPKPSSKLDSIYTVYMAIINKYEMLPSLAHKAIDSNDIEIMKVVLSQIRNNEEQYEQLMKINSQERFNTKK
;
A
#
# COMPACT_ATOMS: atom_id res chain seq x y z
N MET A 1 55.30 10.20 17.46
CA MET A 1 53.98 9.67 17.83
C MET A 1 53.20 10.78 18.50
N THR A 2 52.16 11.28 17.85
CA THR A 2 51.37 12.44 18.27
C THR A 2 50.04 11.93 18.81
N ILE A 3 49.74 12.22 20.08
CA ILE A 3 48.40 12.07 20.66
C ILE A 3 47.79 13.46 20.63
N ILE A 4 46.71 13.63 19.87
CA ILE A 4 45.91 14.86 19.86
C ILE A 4 44.63 14.54 20.62
N LEU A 5 44.46 15.21 21.76
CA LEU A 5 43.32 15.14 22.66
C LEU A 5 42.56 16.47 22.46
N ILE A 6 41.46 16.45 21.72
CA ILE A 6 40.65 17.65 21.50
C ILE A 6 39.53 17.68 22.55
N VAL A 7 39.72 18.56 23.53
CA VAL A 7 38.69 19.01 24.46
C VAL A 7 37.84 20.04 23.73
N PHE A 8 36.57 19.74 23.46
CA PHE A 8 35.60 20.76 23.03
C PHE A 8 34.82 21.28 24.24
N LEU A 9 35.10 22.52 24.60
CA LEU A 9 34.29 23.37 25.47
C LEU A 9 33.27 24.12 24.60
N PHE A 10 31.99 24.05 24.96
CA PHE A 10 30.99 25.02 24.51
C PHE A 10 30.11 25.46 25.69
N VAL A 11 30.27 26.71 26.07
CA VAL A 11 29.43 27.54 26.95
C VAL A 11 29.62 28.97 26.40
N ILE A 12 28.70 29.93 26.28
CA ILE A 12 27.36 30.27 26.81
C ILE A 12 26.74 31.24 25.75
N ALA A 13 25.42 31.39 25.67
CA ALA A 13 24.77 32.70 25.86
C ALA A 13 23.25 32.64 25.67
N CYS A 14 22.56 32.83 26.79
CA CYS A 14 21.16 33.24 26.87
C CYS A 14 21.00 34.70 26.45
N SER A 15 19.90 35.00 25.74
CA SER A 15 19.33 36.35 25.62
C SER A 15 17.82 36.25 25.87
N ASN A 16 17.31 37.11 26.74
CA ASN A 16 16.00 37.06 27.41
C ASN A 16 14.88 37.88 26.70
N ILE A 17 13.63 37.55 27.09
CA ILE A 17 12.33 38.29 27.02
C ILE A 17 11.53 38.05 25.73
N SER A 18 10.28 37.56 25.75
CA SER A 18 9.14 37.93 26.60
C SER A 18 8.17 36.77 26.86
N ASP A 19 7.64 36.72 28.09
CA ASP A 19 6.39 36.07 28.48
C ASP A 19 5.27 36.31 27.46
N ASN A 20 4.65 35.24 26.97
CA ASN A 20 3.23 35.02 27.17
C ASN A 20 2.88 33.55 26.83
N SER A 21 2.33 32.84 27.82
CA SER A 21 1.38 31.72 27.68
C SER A 21 1.60 30.70 26.54
N THR A 22 1.93 29.45 26.88
CA THR A 22 1.05 28.26 26.69
C THR A 22 1.85 27.03 27.13
N GLU A 23 1.70 26.66 28.40
CA GLU A 23 1.74 25.24 28.76
C GLU A 23 0.53 24.59 28.09
N ASN A 24 0.75 23.72 27.11
CA ASN A 24 0.34 22.31 27.11
C ASN A 24 0.39 21.74 25.67
N GLU A 25 0.80 20.47 25.59
CA GLU A 25 0.46 19.55 24.48
C GLU A 25 1.18 19.76 23.14
N ALA A 26 2.51 19.67 23.17
CA ALA A 26 3.30 19.28 22.00
C ALA A 26 3.97 17.91 22.25
N ALA A 27 3.16 16.87 22.51
CA ALA A 27 3.66 15.50 22.67
C ALA A 27 2.56 14.44 22.56
N GLN A 28 1.80 14.39 21.46
CA GLN A 28 1.09 13.15 21.06
C GLN A 28 0.59 13.13 19.61
N GLU A 29 1.29 13.78 18.67
CA GLU A 29 1.05 13.55 17.24
C GLU A 29 1.99 12.46 16.75
N GLY A 30 1.52 11.21 16.70
CA GLY A 30 2.38 10.12 16.22
C GLY A 30 1.86 8.69 16.29
N LYS A 31 0.57 8.45 16.57
CA LYS A 31 -0.04 7.13 16.40
C LYS A 31 -1.50 7.29 16.01
N TYR A 32 -1.85 6.72 14.85
CA TYR A 32 -3.16 6.76 14.22
C TYR A 32 -3.53 8.14 13.69
N GLN A 33 -2.94 8.48 12.54
CA GLN A 33 -3.69 9.27 11.58
C GLN A 33 -4.90 8.41 11.22
N GLU A 34 -6.01 8.59 11.94
CA GLU A 34 -7.32 8.10 11.52
C GLU A 34 -7.52 8.67 10.12
N VAL A 35 -7.30 7.83 9.12
CA VAL A 35 -7.85 8.05 7.79
C VAL A 35 -9.33 8.20 8.06
N ILE A 36 -9.83 9.42 7.98
CA ILE A 36 -11.26 9.68 7.98
C ILE A 36 -11.77 8.93 6.76
N ALA A 37 -12.20 7.68 6.95
CA ALA A 37 -12.95 6.92 5.98
C ALA A 37 -14.33 7.58 5.92
N LEU A 38 -14.39 8.74 5.27
CA LEU A 38 -15.59 9.21 4.62
C LEU A 38 -15.80 8.23 3.46
N THR A 39 -16.28 7.03 3.78
CA THR A 39 -16.81 6.09 2.79
C THR A 39 -17.94 6.83 2.09
N ASP A 40 -17.62 7.44 0.94
CA ASP A 40 -18.60 8.07 0.08
C ASP A 40 -19.68 7.01 -0.21
N PRO A 41 -20.96 7.24 0.12
CA PRO A 41 -22.04 6.28 -0.14
C PRO A 41 -22.09 5.84 -1.61
N ALA A 42 -21.63 6.69 -2.54
CA ALA A 42 -21.51 6.36 -3.95
C ALA A 42 -20.49 5.24 -4.23
N LEU A 43 -19.61 4.92 -3.28
CA LEU A 43 -18.65 3.82 -3.38
C LEU A 43 -19.24 2.48 -2.94
N MET A 44 -20.35 2.49 -2.18
CA MET A 44 -21.06 1.28 -1.75
C MET A 44 -22.15 0.84 -2.73
N GLU A 45 -22.60 1.74 -3.61
CA GLU A 45 -23.59 1.42 -4.64
C GLU A 45 -22.94 0.87 -5.92
N PRO A 46 -23.59 -0.05 -6.65
CA PRO A 46 -23.12 -0.51 -7.95
C PRO A 46 -22.83 0.63 -8.94
N ALA A 47 -21.59 0.70 -9.46
CA ALA A 47 -21.25 1.68 -10.48
C ALA A 47 -22.10 1.54 -11.75
N GLN A 48 -22.60 2.68 -12.25
CA GLN A 48 -23.48 2.73 -13.43
C GLN A 48 -22.72 3.07 -14.73
N ASN A 49 -21.51 3.61 -14.62
CA ASN A 49 -20.67 3.92 -15.78
C ASN A 49 -19.18 3.65 -15.47
N ALA A 50 -18.35 3.65 -16.51
CA ALA A 50 -16.94 3.29 -16.38
C ALA A 50 -16.13 4.27 -15.54
N ARG A 51 -16.52 5.55 -15.44
CA ARG A 51 -15.83 6.54 -14.61
C ARG A 51 -16.05 6.22 -13.12
N ASP A 52 -17.29 5.99 -12.74
CA ASP A 52 -17.65 5.67 -11.35
C ASP A 52 -17.02 4.34 -10.95
N PHE A 53 -17.04 3.35 -11.84
CA PHE A 53 -16.39 2.06 -11.57
C PHE A 53 -14.89 2.22 -11.36
N LYS A 54 -14.21 3.07 -12.14
CA LYS A 54 -12.78 3.34 -11.94
C LYS A 54 -12.49 4.03 -10.60
N MET A 55 -13.35 4.97 -10.20
CA MET A 55 -13.22 5.63 -8.89
C MET A 55 -13.40 4.62 -7.75
N GLN A 56 -14.42 3.75 -7.83
CA GLN A 56 -14.61 2.65 -6.88
C GLN A 56 -13.43 1.68 -6.87
N ALA A 57 -13.00 1.23 -8.04
CA ALA A 57 -11.86 0.33 -8.17
C ALA A 57 -10.59 0.91 -7.55
N ALA A 58 -10.36 2.22 -7.71
CA ALA A 58 -9.24 2.93 -7.08
C ALA A 58 -9.33 2.90 -5.56
N GLU A 59 -10.49 3.21 -4.99
CA GLU A 59 -10.68 3.18 -3.54
C GLU A 59 -10.48 1.76 -2.99
N TYR A 60 -11.18 0.79 -3.57
CA TYR A 60 -11.19 -0.60 -3.09
C TYR A 60 -9.82 -1.29 -3.28
N MET A 61 -9.00 -0.86 -4.24
CA MET A 61 -7.63 -1.35 -4.40
C MET A 61 -6.61 -0.62 -3.54
N ASN A 62 -6.93 0.56 -2.98
CA ASN A 62 -5.93 1.39 -2.30
C ASN A 62 -5.24 0.65 -1.16
N ASP A 63 -6.02 -0.01 -0.30
CA ASP A 63 -5.48 -0.82 0.80
C ASP A 63 -4.59 -1.95 0.29
N LEU A 64 -4.94 -2.55 -0.84
CA LEU A 64 -4.18 -3.66 -1.41
C LEU A 64 -2.85 -3.19 -2.00
N LEU A 65 -2.82 -1.99 -2.60
CA LEU A 65 -1.59 -1.39 -3.10
C LEU A 65 -0.67 -0.96 -1.95
N ILE A 66 -1.23 -0.38 -0.88
CA ILE A 66 -0.48 0.00 0.33
C ILE A 66 0.10 -1.24 1.01
N ALA A 67 -0.74 -2.23 1.33
CA ALA A 67 -0.29 -3.47 1.97
C ALA A 67 0.70 -4.24 1.07
N GLY A 68 0.51 -4.20 -0.25
CA GLY A 68 1.45 -4.76 -1.22
C GLY A 68 2.81 -4.08 -1.17
N ALA A 69 2.86 -2.75 -1.09
CA ALA A 69 4.10 -1.99 -0.96
C ALA A 69 4.81 -2.25 0.39
N GLU A 70 4.05 -2.32 1.49
CA GLU A 70 4.59 -2.65 2.82
C GLU A 70 5.22 -4.05 2.83
N LEU A 71 4.49 -5.04 2.31
CA LEU A 71 4.97 -6.42 2.19
C LEU A 71 6.24 -6.49 1.32
N GLN A 72 6.23 -5.80 0.18
CA GLN A 72 7.40 -5.70 -0.70
C GLN A 72 8.60 -5.07 0.02
N GLY A 73 8.39 -4.01 0.81
CA GLY A 73 9.42 -3.34 1.59
C GLY A 73 10.02 -4.24 2.67
N ARG A 74 9.17 -4.99 3.39
CA ARG A 74 9.62 -5.97 4.39
C ARG A 74 10.42 -7.10 3.78
N MET A 75 9.93 -7.71 2.72
CA MET A 75 10.61 -8.83 2.04
C MET A 75 11.93 -8.43 1.37
N GLN A 76 12.11 -7.14 1.04
CA GLN A 76 13.36 -6.60 0.48
C GLN A 76 14.36 -6.15 1.56
N GLY A 77 13.97 -6.10 2.83
CA GLY A 77 14.88 -5.83 3.93
C GLY A 77 15.95 -6.92 4.04
N GLU A 78 17.11 -6.58 4.60
CA GLU A 78 18.23 -7.51 4.83
C GLU A 78 17.95 -8.51 5.96
N PHE A 79 16.85 -9.26 5.86
CA PHE A 79 16.49 -10.29 6.83
C PHE A 79 17.11 -11.62 6.44
N LYS A 80 17.55 -12.37 7.44
CA LYS A 80 17.84 -13.78 7.24
C LYS A 80 16.51 -14.50 7.02
N PRO A 81 16.44 -15.51 6.15
CA PRO A 81 15.22 -16.31 5.95
C PRO A 81 14.55 -16.82 7.23
N GLN A 82 15.31 -17.10 8.30
CA GLN A 82 14.79 -17.51 9.61
C GLN A 82 14.03 -16.42 10.36
N GLU A 83 14.19 -15.17 9.96
CA GLU A 83 13.56 -14.01 10.58
C GLU A 83 12.30 -13.60 9.82
N TRP A 84 11.99 -14.21 8.68
CA TRP A 84 10.82 -13.83 7.87
C TRP A 84 9.52 -14.11 8.59
N GLU A 85 9.33 -15.31 9.15
CA GLU A 85 8.07 -15.71 9.80
C GLU A 85 7.60 -14.67 10.83
N TYR A 86 8.49 -14.16 11.68
CA TYR A 86 8.14 -13.14 12.68
C TYR A 86 7.97 -11.73 12.08
N ASN A 87 8.66 -11.42 10.98
CA ASN A 87 8.74 -10.06 10.44
C ASN A 87 7.80 -9.80 9.25
N ILE A 88 7.12 -10.82 8.70
CA ILE A 88 6.22 -10.66 7.56
C ILE A 88 4.79 -11.11 7.81
N GLU A 89 4.50 -11.78 8.93
CA GLU A 89 3.16 -12.34 9.22
C GLU A 89 2.09 -11.26 9.41
N ASP A 90 2.45 -10.15 10.07
CA ASP A 90 1.56 -9.01 10.28
C ASP A 90 1.23 -8.30 8.95
N GLU A 91 2.24 -8.08 8.10
CA GLU A 91 2.06 -7.55 6.76
C GLU A 91 1.29 -8.52 5.85
N MET A 92 1.49 -9.83 5.99
CA MET A 92 0.74 -10.84 5.26
C MET A 92 -0.74 -10.83 5.64
N SER A 93 -1.03 -10.71 6.94
CA SER A 93 -2.39 -10.62 7.48
C SER A 93 -3.10 -9.36 6.96
N SER A 94 -2.40 -8.23 6.97
CA SER A 94 -2.89 -6.95 6.43
C SER A 94 -3.15 -7.04 4.93
N TYR A 95 -2.25 -7.67 4.18
CA TYR A 95 -2.39 -7.93 2.75
C TYR A 95 -3.61 -8.82 2.43
N GLN A 96 -3.83 -9.89 3.19
CA GLN A 96 -5.01 -10.74 3.05
C GLN A 96 -6.32 -9.99 3.36
N ALA A 97 -6.31 -9.11 4.36
CA ALA A 97 -7.47 -8.25 4.66
C ALA A 97 -7.75 -7.29 3.50
N ALA A 98 -6.71 -6.69 2.94
CA ALA A 98 -6.81 -5.79 1.80
C ALA A 98 -7.31 -6.50 0.52
N ILE A 99 -6.93 -7.76 0.28
CA ILE A 99 -7.51 -8.58 -0.81
C ILE A 99 -9.03 -8.74 -0.60
N LYS A 100 -9.47 -9.05 0.63
CA LYS A 100 -10.89 -9.20 0.95
C LYS A 100 -11.64 -7.89 0.72
N HIS A 101 -11.04 -6.76 1.08
CA HIS A 101 -11.59 -5.44 0.80
C HIS A 101 -11.71 -5.21 -0.71
N ALA A 102 -10.65 -5.37 -1.49
CA ALA A 102 -10.70 -5.20 -2.95
C ALA A 102 -11.77 -6.09 -3.62
N LYS A 103 -11.95 -7.34 -3.16
CA LYS A 103 -13.00 -8.25 -3.67
C LYS A 103 -14.42 -7.84 -3.28
N SER A 104 -14.60 -7.00 -2.26
CA SER A 104 -15.92 -6.57 -1.80
C SER A 104 -16.51 -5.40 -2.59
N ILE A 105 -15.80 -4.92 -3.63
CA ILE A 105 -16.34 -3.91 -4.53
C ILE A 105 -17.74 -4.33 -5.04
N PRO A 106 -18.74 -3.44 -5.01
CA PRO A 106 -20.06 -3.73 -5.53
C PRO A 106 -20.00 -4.15 -7.01
N LYS A 107 -20.66 -5.24 -7.36
CA LYS A 107 -20.76 -5.65 -8.78
C LYS A 107 -21.46 -4.53 -9.55
N PRO A 108 -20.84 -3.98 -10.61
CA PRO A 108 -21.41 -2.84 -11.34
C PRO A 108 -22.57 -3.27 -12.25
N SER A 109 -23.17 -2.30 -12.94
CA SER A 109 -24.17 -2.59 -13.99
C SER A 109 -23.62 -3.56 -15.04
N SER A 110 -24.47 -4.40 -15.64
CA SER A 110 -24.06 -5.43 -16.62
C SER A 110 -23.32 -4.87 -17.85
N LYS A 111 -23.51 -3.59 -18.16
CA LYS A 111 -22.76 -2.86 -19.21
C LYS A 111 -21.25 -2.79 -18.93
N LEU A 112 -20.85 -3.06 -17.69
CA LEU A 112 -19.47 -3.00 -17.19
C LEU A 112 -18.92 -4.38 -16.82
N ASP A 113 -19.62 -5.48 -17.16
CA ASP A 113 -19.19 -6.84 -16.81
C ASP A 113 -17.77 -7.15 -17.32
N SER A 114 -17.39 -6.63 -18.50
CA SER A 114 -16.03 -6.83 -19.05
C SER A 114 -14.96 -6.19 -18.17
N ILE A 115 -15.15 -4.94 -17.74
CA ILE A 115 -14.14 -4.23 -16.94
C ILE A 115 -14.08 -4.78 -15.51
N TYR A 116 -15.24 -5.16 -14.96
CA TYR A 116 -15.33 -5.85 -13.67
C TYR A 116 -14.63 -7.21 -13.69
N THR A 117 -14.82 -8.00 -14.75
CA THR A 117 -14.17 -9.31 -14.90
C THR A 117 -12.65 -9.17 -14.93
N VAL A 118 -12.12 -8.18 -15.65
CA VAL A 118 -10.67 -7.91 -15.67
C VAL A 118 -10.16 -7.50 -14.28
N TYR A 119 -10.87 -6.60 -13.59
CA TYR A 119 -10.56 -6.18 -12.23
C TYR A 119 -10.50 -7.38 -11.26
N MET A 120 -11.53 -8.23 -11.25
CA MET A 120 -11.57 -9.42 -10.40
C MET A 120 -10.47 -10.43 -10.77
N ALA A 121 -10.17 -10.58 -12.07
CA ALA A 121 -9.08 -11.44 -12.52
C ALA A 121 -7.71 -10.95 -12.02
N ILE A 122 -7.50 -9.63 -11.93
CA ILE A 122 -6.29 -9.05 -11.33
C ILE A 122 -6.25 -9.38 -9.83
N ILE A 123 -7.32 -9.11 -9.06
CA ILE A 123 -7.32 -9.39 -7.61
C ILE A 123 -7.10 -10.87 -7.31
N ASN A 124 -7.70 -11.77 -8.08
CA ASN A 124 -7.50 -13.21 -7.90
C ASN A 124 -6.02 -13.62 -8.04
N LYS A 125 -5.19 -12.85 -8.77
CA LYS A 125 -3.74 -13.09 -8.82
C LYS A 125 -3.04 -12.69 -7.51
N TYR A 126 -3.52 -11.65 -6.82
CA TYR A 126 -3.02 -11.28 -5.48
C TYR A 126 -3.35 -12.37 -4.44
N GLU A 127 -4.51 -13.01 -4.55
CA GLU A 127 -5.00 -14.03 -3.60
C GLU A 127 -4.10 -15.27 -3.48
N MET A 128 -3.35 -15.61 -4.53
CA MET A 128 -2.43 -16.76 -4.51
C MET A 128 -1.11 -16.47 -3.78
N LEU A 129 -0.75 -15.20 -3.62
CA LEU A 129 0.58 -14.77 -3.18
C LEU A 129 0.87 -15.08 -1.71
N PRO A 130 -0.08 -14.94 -0.76
CA PRO A 130 0.16 -15.32 0.63
C PRO A 130 0.53 -16.79 0.80
N SER A 131 -0.14 -17.69 0.08
CA SER A 131 0.20 -19.12 0.14
C SER A 131 1.60 -19.41 -0.40
N LEU A 132 2.01 -18.73 -1.48
CA LEU A 132 3.36 -18.85 -2.03
C LEU A 132 4.42 -18.28 -1.07
N ALA A 133 4.11 -17.17 -0.38
CA ALA A 133 5.00 -16.57 0.59
C ALA A 133 5.20 -17.46 1.81
N HIS A 134 4.14 -18.03 2.40
CA HIS A 134 4.26 -19.01 3.48
C HIS A 134 5.09 -20.21 3.05
N LYS A 135 4.85 -20.74 1.84
CA LYS A 135 5.67 -21.83 1.30
C LYS A 135 7.15 -21.45 1.22
N ALA A 136 7.48 -20.21 0.82
CA ALA A 136 8.85 -19.73 0.76
C ALA A 136 9.50 -19.65 2.15
N ILE A 137 8.75 -19.26 3.18
CA ILE A 137 9.19 -19.24 4.58
C ILE A 137 9.44 -20.68 5.05
N ASP A 138 8.46 -21.56 4.91
CA ASP A 138 8.51 -22.96 5.35
C ASP A 138 9.68 -23.71 4.71
N SER A 139 9.94 -23.45 3.42
CA SER A 139 11.02 -24.08 2.67
C SER A 139 12.35 -23.33 2.75
N ASN A 140 12.40 -22.18 3.44
CA ASN A 140 13.57 -21.31 3.52
C ASN A 140 14.15 -20.98 2.11
N ASP A 141 13.26 -20.74 1.14
CA ASP A 141 13.59 -20.59 -0.29
C ASP A 141 13.41 -19.15 -0.76
N ILE A 142 14.54 -18.45 -0.90
CA ILE A 142 14.58 -17.06 -1.34
C ILE A 142 14.16 -16.86 -2.80
N GLU A 143 14.27 -17.88 -3.64
CA GLU A 143 13.88 -17.75 -5.05
C GLU A 143 12.35 -17.73 -5.16
N ILE A 144 11.63 -18.53 -4.35
CA ILE A 144 10.16 -18.45 -4.28
C ILE A 144 9.74 -17.08 -3.76
N MET A 145 10.43 -16.52 -2.76
CA MET A 145 10.14 -15.19 -2.24
C MET A 145 10.31 -14.09 -3.31
N LYS A 146 11.37 -14.17 -4.13
CA LYS A 146 11.57 -13.26 -5.27
C LYS A 146 10.47 -13.39 -6.32
N VAL A 147 9.97 -14.61 -6.56
CA VAL A 147 8.83 -14.83 -7.45
C VAL A 147 7.57 -14.15 -6.92
N VAL A 148 7.29 -14.26 -5.61
CA VAL A 148 6.16 -13.55 -4.97
C VAL A 148 6.27 -12.05 -5.21
N LEU A 149 7.43 -11.45 -4.89
CA LEU A 149 7.68 -10.02 -5.11
C LEU A 149 7.47 -9.60 -6.57
N SER A 150 7.97 -10.40 -7.51
CA SER A 150 7.80 -10.12 -8.94
C SER A 150 6.34 -10.21 -9.37
N GLN A 151 5.54 -11.11 -8.78
CA GLN A 151 4.12 -11.23 -9.11
C GLN A 151 3.30 -10.06 -8.54
N ILE A 152 3.64 -9.55 -7.35
CA ILE A 152 3.00 -8.34 -6.80
C ILE A 152 3.16 -7.19 -7.79
N ARG A 153 4.40 -6.89 -8.21
CA ARG A 153 4.69 -5.79 -9.15
C ARG A 153 3.98 -5.95 -10.49
N ASN A 154 3.99 -7.16 -11.05
CA ASN A 154 3.30 -7.43 -12.32
C ASN A 154 1.78 -7.20 -12.21
N ASN A 155 1.17 -7.60 -11.10
CA ASN A 155 -0.25 -7.36 -10.88
C ASN A 155 -0.56 -5.86 -10.72
N GLU A 156 0.32 -5.10 -10.05
CA GLU A 156 0.20 -3.64 -9.92
C GLU A 156 0.28 -2.94 -11.28
N GLU A 157 1.19 -3.37 -12.17
CA GLU A 157 1.29 -2.87 -13.54
C GLU A 157 0.02 -3.17 -14.36
N GLN A 158 -0.52 -4.39 -14.26
CA GLN A 158 -1.77 -4.76 -14.93
C GLN A 158 -2.95 -3.91 -14.43
N TYR A 159 -3.00 -3.65 -13.13
CA TYR A 159 -4.00 -2.75 -12.55
C TYR A 159 -3.84 -1.32 -13.06
N GLU A 160 -2.61 -0.80 -13.13
CA GLU A 160 -2.34 0.53 -13.67
C GLU A 160 -2.79 0.65 -15.14
N GLN A 161 -2.55 -0.39 -15.95
CA GLN A 161 -3.02 -0.45 -17.34
C GLN A 161 -4.55 -0.42 -17.43
N LEU A 162 -5.26 -1.20 -16.61
CA LEU A 162 -6.73 -1.16 -16.52
C LEU A 162 -7.23 0.27 -16.26
N MET A 163 -6.53 1.01 -15.39
CA MET A 163 -6.87 2.39 -15.07
C MET A 163 -6.62 3.34 -16.25
N LYS A 164 -5.56 3.11 -17.04
CA LYS A 164 -5.18 3.93 -18.21
C LYS A 164 -6.04 3.71 -19.47
N ILE A 165 -6.48 2.49 -19.78
CA ILE A 165 -7.00 2.12 -21.11
C ILE A 165 -8.25 2.90 -21.60
N ASN A 166 -9.04 3.55 -20.74
CA ASN A 166 -10.22 4.34 -21.19
C ASN A 166 -10.01 5.87 -21.25
N SER A 167 -8.83 6.39 -20.89
CA SER A 167 -8.58 7.84 -21.00
C SER A 167 -8.13 8.25 -22.42
N GLN A 168 -7.65 7.29 -23.23
CA GLN A 168 -7.13 7.54 -24.58
C GLN A 168 -8.18 7.52 -25.69
N GLU A 169 -9.36 6.89 -25.50
CA GLU A 169 -10.43 6.89 -26.52
C GLU A 169 -11.07 8.28 -26.76
N ARG A 170 -10.83 9.26 -25.86
CA ARG A 170 -11.30 10.65 -26.05
C ARG A 170 -10.38 11.52 -26.91
N PHE A 171 -9.17 11.07 -27.26
CA PHE A 171 -8.23 11.87 -28.06
C PHE A 171 -8.20 11.51 -29.56
N ASN A 172 -8.79 10.39 -29.98
CA ASN A 172 -8.74 9.94 -31.39
C ASN A 172 -10.05 10.03 -32.18
N THR A 173 -11.11 10.64 -31.65
CA THR A 173 -12.39 10.86 -32.37
C THR A 173 -12.61 12.30 -32.86
N LYS A 174 -11.56 13.12 -32.91
CA LYS A 174 -11.54 14.36 -33.70
C LYS A 174 -10.49 14.28 -34.80
N LYS A 175 -10.86 13.68 -35.94
CA LYS A 175 -10.24 13.97 -37.23
C LYS A 175 -11.32 14.04 -38.29
#